data_AF-A0A093X1U0-F1
#
_entry.id   AF-A0A093X1U0-F1
#
_cell.length_a   1.000
_cell.length_b   1.000
_cell.length_c   1.000
_cell.angle_alpha   90.00
_cell.angle_beta   90.00
_cell.angle_gamma   90.00
#
_symmetry.space_group_name_H-M   'P 1'
#
loop_
_entity.id
_entity.type
_entity.pdbx_description
1 polymer ?
#
loop_
_entity_poly.entity_id
_entity_poly.type
_entity_poly.pdbx_seq_one_letter_code
_entity_poly.pdbx_strand_id
1 'polypeptide(L)'
;MDVLRRMATRNFAHGMRDEEARTMRDWVGGVWDMLAKEEAIEREEMEERRAWTWLDDRLWASDGQVDVVREIAFLRAMAPKVEFPDYEPSDFSGEEPKLGKFWEEMRTGKVLVQLHNAVVARSKRPFGAIPVWHTDTAKPYRCAENLRFWIKAAELRWEVLLEVDVRGVVAGTEEEKWRGFERGVW
;
A
#
# COMPACT_ATOMS: atom_id res chain seq x y z
N MET A 1 -31.00 17.47 -16.37
CA MET A 1 -31.17 17.78 -17.81
C MET A 1 -32.62 17.96 -18.26
N ASP A 2 -33.63 17.54 -17.48
CA ASP A 2 -35.04 17.69 -17.89
C ASP A 2 -35.57 19.13 -17.90
N VAL A 3 -34.96 20.05 -17.14
CA VAL A 3 -35.39 21.46 -17.09
C VAL A 3 -35.19 22.16 -18.44
N LEU A 4 -34.01 22.01 -19.05
CA LEU A 4 -33.73 22.57 -20.38
C LEU A 4 -34.64 21.97 -21.46
N ARG A 5 -34.98 20.68 -21.34
CA ARG A 5 -35.93 20.00 -22.23
C ARG A 5 -37.34 20.57 -22.07
N ARG A 6 -37.81 20.82 -20.84
CA ARG A 6 -39.12 21.43 -20.55
C ARG A 6 -39.21 22.90 -20.99
N MET A 7 -38.10 23.63 -20.96
CA MET A 7 -38.05 25.00 -21.49
C MET A 7 -38.07 25.01 -23.02
N ALA A 8 -37.35 24.08 -23.65
CA ALA A 8 -37.31 23.93 -25.11
C ALA A 8 -38.68 23.53 -25.69
N THR A 9 -39.45 22.65 -25.03
CA THR A 9 -40.81 22.30 -25.47
C THR A 9 -41.79 23.47 -25.40
N ARG A 10 -41.49 24.50 -24.61
CA ARG A 10 -42.26 25.74 -24.51
C ARG A 10 -41.72 26.85 -25.42
N ASN A 11 -40.73 26.56 -26.27
CA ASN A 11 -39.99 27.53 -27.06
C ASN A 11 -39.51 28.74 -26.23
N PHE A 12 -39.13 28.49 -24.96
CA PHE A 12 -38.74 29.54 -24.00
C PHE A 12 -39.80 30.62 -23.75
N ALA A 13 -41.07 30.37 -24.10
CA ALA A 13 -42.17 31.31 -23.91
C ALA A 13 -42.40 31.60 -22.42
N HIS A 14 -42.51 32.88 -22.09
CA HIS A 14 -42.59 33.43 -20.72
C HIS A 14 -41.34 33.25 -19.86
N GLY A 15 -40.20 32.91 -20.47
CA GLY A 15 -38.92 32.78 -19.78
C GLY A 15 -38.85 31.60 -18.81
N MET A 16 -37.84 31.65 -17.95
CA MET A 16 -37.54 30.62 -16.95
C MET A 16 -38.45 30.76 -15.74
N ARG A 17 -39.09 29.68 -15.30
CA ARG A 17 -39.86 29.67 -14.05
C ARG A 17 -38.95 29.63 -12.83
N ASP A 18 -39.42 30.12 -11.69
CA ASP A 18 -38.63 30.13 -10.44
C ASP A 18 -38.21 28.74 -9.95
N GLU A 19 -39.01 27.71 -10.21
CA GLU A 19 -38.67 26.31 -9.91
C GLU A 19 -37.57 25.77 -10.82
N GLU A 20 -37.61 26.13 -12.11
CA GLU A 20 -36.60 25.78 -13.10
C GLU A 20 -35.27 26.49 -12.75
N ALA A 21 -35.37 27.77 -12.34
CA ALA A 21 -34.25 28.57 -11.87
C ALA A 21 -33.61 28.01 -10.60
N ARG A 22 -34.43 27.58 -9.63
CA ARG A 22 -33.95 26.88 -8.43
C ARG A 22 -33.24 25.58 -8.78
N THR A 23 -33.86 24.74 -9.59
CA THR A 23 -33.28 23.44 -9.99
C THR A 23 -31.93 23.62 -10.69
N MET A 24 -31.78 24.62 -11.56
CA MET A 24 -30.48 24.91 -12.19
C MET A 24 -29.47 25.47 -11.18
N ARG A 25 -29.89 26.36 -10.27
CA ARG A 25 -29.01 26.90 -9.21
C ARG A 25 -28.52 25.80 -8.26
N ASP A 26 -29.40 24.90 -7.84
CA ASP A 26 -29.07 23.79 -6.97
C ASP A 26 -28.14 22.79 -7.67
N TRP A 27 -28.37 22.52 -8.96
CA TRP A 27 -27.46 21.70 -9.76
C TRP A 27 -26.07 22.35 -9.91
N VAL A 28 -26.02 23.64 -10.23
CA VAL A 28 -24.75 24.40 -10.29
C VAL A 28 -24.05 24.36 -8.94
N GLY A 29 -24.77 24.59 -7.84
CA GLY A 29 -24.25 24.45 -6.48
C GLY A 29 -23.66 23.07 -6.20
N GLY A 30 -24.38 22.01 -6.56
CA GLY A 30 -23.90 20.63 -6.42
C GLY A 30 -22.64 20.31 -7.26
N VAL A 31 -22.50 20.92 -8.45
CA VAL A 31 -21.27 20.81 -9.25
C VAL A 31 -20.11 21.53 -8.57
N TRP A 32 -20.33 22.74 -8.04
CA TRP A 32 -19.29 23.46 -7.30
C TRP A 32 -18.87 22.72 -6.03
N ASP A 33 -19.81 22.14 -5.29
CA ASP A 33 -19.51 21.32 -4.11
C ASP A 33 -18.71 20.07 -4.47
N MET A 34 -19.00 19.46 -5.62
CA MET A 34 -18.23 18.32 -6.13
C MET A 34 -16.80 18.74 -6.49
N LEU A 35 -16.64 19.85 -7.22
CA LEU A 35 -15.33 20.39 -7.61
C LEU A 35 -14.50 20.78 -6.39
N ALA A 36 -15.11 21.42 -5.38
CA ALA A 36 -14.42 21.80 -4.14
C ALA A 36 -13.93 20.57 -3.35
N LYS A 37 -14.70 19.47 -3.36
CA LYS A 37 -14.27 18.20 -2.75
C LYS A 37 -13.13 17.56 -3.52
N GLU A 38 -13.18 17.59 -4.85
CA GLU A 38 -12.12 17.05 -5.71
C GLU A 38 -10.82 17.85 -5.51
N GLU A 39 -10.88 19.18 -5.52
CA GLU A 39 -9.73 20.04 -5.23
C GLU A 39 -9.14 19.76 -3.84
N ALA A 40 -9.97 19.54 -2.82
CA ALA A 40 -9.49 19.17 -1.49
C ALA A 40 -8.73 17.84 -1.50
N ILE A 41 -9.26 16.81 -2.16
CA ILE A 41 -8.61 15.50 -2.31
C ILE A 41 -7.29 15.65 -3.09
N GLU A 42 -7.29 16.38 -4.19
CA GLU A 42 -6.08 16.59 -5.00
C GLU A 42 -4.98 17.31 -4.23
N ARG A 43 -5.32 18.32 -3.41
CA ARG A 43 -4.34 18.98 -2.54
C ARG A 43 -3.75 18.02 -1.52
N GLU A 44 -4.57 17.21 -0.87
CA GLU A 44 -4.09 16.20 0.08
C GLU A 44 -3.17 15.19 -0.61
N GLU A 45 -3.54 14.69 -1.80
CA GLU A 45 -2.68 13.81 -2.59
C GLU A 45 -1.38 14.49 -3.02
N MET A 46 -1.41 15.77 -3.40
CA MET A 46 -0.21 16.53 -3.77
C MET A 46 0.73 16.74 -2.58
N GLU A 47 0.20 17.07 -1.42
CA GLU A 47 0.98 17.20 -0.18
C GLU A 47 1.61 15.86 0.18
N GLU A 48 0.86 14.77 0.06
CA GLU A 48 1.36 13.43 0.31
C GLU A 48 2.50 13.06 -0.64
N ARG A 49 2.30 13.26 -1.95
CA ARG A 49 3.33 13.00 -2.98
C ARG A 49 4.57 13.85 -2.79
N ARG A 50 4.44 15.09 -2.33
CA ARG A 50 5.57 15.97 -2.00
C ARG A 50 6.37 15.48 -0.80
N ALA A 51 5.74 14.78 0.13
CA ALA A 51 6.40 14.20 1.30
C ALA A 51 7.16 12.89 0.97
N TRP A 52 6.95 12.31 -0.22
CA TRP A 52 7.61 11.06 -0.61
C TRP A 52 9.08 11.27 -0.94
N THR A 53 9.94 10.86 -0.02
CA THR A 53 11.40 10.90 -0.19
C THR A 53 11.92 9.78 -1.09
N TRP A 54 11.17 8.68 -1.25
CA TRP A 54 11.57 7.52 -2.07
C TRP A 54 11.58 7.81 -3.59
N LEU A 55 10.98 8.92 -4.03
CA LEU A 55 11.05 9.41 -5.41
C LEU A 55 12.30 10.24 -5.70
N ASP A 56 13.18 10.48 -4.73
CA ASP A 56 14.44 11.18 -4.96
C ASP A 56 15.35 10.33 -5.86
N ASP A 57 15.65 10.83 -7.07
CA ASP A 57 16.53 10.20 -8.06
C ASP A 57 17.90 9.80 -7.48
N ARG A 58 18.34 10.44 -6.38
CA ARG A 58 19.60 10.12 -5.69
C ARG A 58 19.57 8.79 -4.93
N LEU A 59 18.37 8.33 -4.55
CA LEU A 59 18.16 7.04 -3.88
C LEU A 59 17.98 5.89 -4.88
N TRP A 60 18.14 6.16 -6.17
CA TRP A 60 18.16 5.11 -7.18
C TRP A 60 19.58 4.61 -7.35
N ALA A 61 19.79 3.32 -7.14
CA ALA A 61 21.08 2.71 -7.43
C ALA A 61 21.41 2.84 -8.92
N SER A 62 22.64 3.27 -9.21
CA SER A 62 23.25 3.04 -10.52
C SER A 62 23.49 1.55 -10.72
N ASP A 63 23.33 1.03 -11.93
CA ASP A 63 23.60 -0.36 -12.34
C ASP A 63 22.63 -1.47 -11.84
N GLY A 64 21.36 -1.13 -11.56
CA GLY A 64 20.31 -2.14 -11.40
C GLY A 64 20.36 -2.95 -10.10
N GLN A 65 21.08 -2.47 -9.09
CA GLN A 65 20.96 -2.95 -7.71
C GLN A 65 19.68 -2.40 -7.06
N VAL A 66 19.08 -3.16 -6.14
CA VAL A 66 17.97 -2.66 -5.33
C VAL A 66 18.54 -1.80 -4.20
N ASP A 67 18.17 -0.52 -4.14
CA ASP A 67 18.53 0.34 -3.01
C ASP A 67 17.55 0.07 -1.86
N VAL A 68 17.99 -0.70 -0.88
CA VAL A 68 17.19 -1.05 0.31
C VAL A 68 16.71 0.21 1.05
N VAL A 69 17.48 1.30 1.04
CA VAL A 69 17.08 2.57 1.67
C VAL A 69 15.85 3.16 0.98
N ARG A 70 15.80 3.10 -0.35
CA ARG A 70 14.63 3.50 -1.14
C ARG A 70 13.43 2.63 -0.81
N GLU A 71 13.60 1.31 -0.78
CA GLU A 71 12.48 0.39 -0.50
C GLU A 71 11.89 0.63 0.89
N ILE A 72 12.71 0.91 1.89
CA ILE A 72 12.23 1.27 3.23
C ILE A 72 11.47 2.59 3.20
N ALA A 73 11.98 3.60 2.48
CA ALA A 73 11.30 4.88 2.33
C ALA A 73 9.93 4.71 1.62
N PHE A 74 9.87 3.83 0.62
CA PHE A 74 8.63 3.45 -0.06
C PHE A 74 7.64 2.79 0.90
N LEU A 75 8.08 1.78 1.67
CA LEU A 75 7.24 1.09 2.65
C LEU A 75 6.69 2.04 3.71
N ARG A 76 7.52 2.97 4.21
CA ARG A 76 7.09 4.00 5.17
C ARG A 76 6.06 4.97 4.58
N ALA A 77 6.22 5.36 3.31
CA ALA A 77 5.28 6.23 2.62
C ALA A 77 3.93 5.53 2.36
N MET A 78 3.96 4.25 1.96
CA MET A 78 2.75 3.50 1.64
C MET A 78 2.00 2.97 2.87
N ALA A 79 2.73 2.71 3.96
CA ALA A 79 2.18 2.13 5.18
C ALA A 79 2.58 2.93 6.44
N PRO A 80 2.23 4.23 6.54
CA PRO A 80 2.68 5.11 7.62
C PRO A 80 2.19 4.71 9.03
N LYS A 81 1.18 3.83 9.11
CA LYS A 81 0.63 3.29 10.36
C LYS A 81 1.27 1.98 10.79
N VAL A 82 2.12 1.39 9.95
CA VAL A 82 2.80 0.12 10.24
C VAL A 82 4.17 0.45 10.79
N GLU A 83 4.37 0.16 12.07
CA GLU A 83 5.65 0.37 12.74
C GLU A 83 6.53 -0.86 12.56
N PHE A 84 7.78 -0.64 12.15
CA PHE A 84 8.81 -1.66 12.06
C PHE A 84 10.19 -1.03 12.35
N PRO A 85 11.16 -1.81 12.88
CA PRO A 85 12.48 -1.29 13.24
C PRO A 85 13.21 -0.63 12.04
N ASP A 86 14.17 0.24 12.33
CA ASP A 86 15.11 0.70 11.30
C ASP A 86 15.90 -0.50 10.74
N TYR A 87 16.13 -0.48 9.43
CA TYR A 87 16.94 -1.49 8.77
C TYR A 87 18.41 -1.29 9.09
N GLU A 88 19.05 -2.38 9.51
CA GLU A 88 20.50 -2.47 9.62
C GLU A 88 20.93 -3.66 8.74
N PRO A 89 21.95 -3.47 7.86
CA PRO A 89 22.50 -4.57 7.09
C PRO A 89 22.89 -5.72 8.02
N SER A 90 22.30 -6.89 7.79
CA SER A 90 22.59 -8.07 8.60
C SER A 90 23.56 -8.98 7.87
N ASP A 91 24.51 -9.53 8.63
CA ASP A 91 25.39 -10.56 8.16
C ASP A 91 24.74 -11.91 8.44
N PHE A 92 24.30 -12.57 7.37
CA PHE A 92 23.69 -13.89 7.46
C PHE A 92 24.70 -15.04 7.52
N SER A 93 26.01 -14.74 7.51
CA SER A 93 27.05 -15.76 7.53
C SER A 93 27.12 -16.50 8.88
N GLY A 94 27.47 -17.79 8.82
CA GLY A 94 27.63 -18.66 9.98
C GLY A 94 26.48 -19.64 10.23
N GLU A 95 26.68 -20.54 11.19
CA GLU A 95 25.69 -21.57 11.59
C GLU A 95 24.49 -20.98 12.35
N GLU A 96 24.68 -19.83 13.01
CA GLU A 96 23.63 -19.05 13.68
C GLU A 96 23.73 -17.59 13.24
N PRO A 97 23.00 -17.19 12.18
CA PRO A 97 22.96 -15.82 11.69
C PRO A 97 22.54 -14.83 12.78
N LYS A 98 23.34 -13.77 12.99
CA LYS A 98 22.96 -12.69 13.89
C LYS A 98 21.99 -11.75 13.19
N LEU A 99 20.71 -11.92 13.49
CA LEU A 99 19.65 -11.10 12.92
C LEU A 99 19.61 -9.73 13.61
N GLY A 100 19.61 -8.66 12.82
CA GLY A 100 19.21 -7.35 13.32
C GLY A 100 17.71 -7.34 13.67
N LYS A 101 17.30 -6.39 14.52
CA LYS A 101 15.90 -6.25 14.99
C LYS A 101 14.88 -6.21 13.85
N PHE A 102 15.25 -5.59 12.73
CA PHE A 102 14.43 -5.55 11.53
C PHE A 102 14.07 -6.96 11.04
N TRP A 103 15.08 -7.82 10.86
CA TRP A 103 14.88 -9.18 10.35
C TRP A 103 14.20 -10.11 11.35
N GLU A 104 14.41 -9.89 12.66
CA GLU A 104 13.65 -10.58 13.70
C GLU A 104 12.14 -10.28 13.58
N GLU A 105 11.77 -9.02 13.36
CA GLU A 105 10.37 -8.64 13.19
C GLU A 105 9.79 -9.16 11.86
N MET A 106 10.56 -9.06 10.76
CA MET A 106 10.13 -9.56 9.45
C MET A 106 9.92 -11.09 9.44
N ARG A 107 10.77 -11.85 10.14
CA ARG A 107 10.65 -13.31 10.30
C ARG A 107 9.32 -13.75 10.88
N THR A 108 8.67 -12.90 11.67
CA THR A 108 7.35 -13.22 12.24
C THR A 108 6.24 -13.24 11.18
N GLY A 109 6.49 -12.66 10.00
CA GLY A 109 5.53 -12.46 8.91
C GLY A 109 4.41 -11.45 9.23
N LYS A 110 4.27 -11.01 10.49
CA LYS A 110 3.20 -10.12 10.91
C LYS A 110 3.31 -8.75 10.23
N VAL A 111 4.50 -8.14 10.26
CA VAL A 111 4.75 -6.84 9.62
C VAL A 111 4.57 -6.94 8.11
N LEU A 112 5.03 -8.01 7.47
CA LEU A 112 4.83 -8.23 6.03
C LEU A 112 3.35 -8.28 5.63
N VAL A 113 2.53 -8.97 6.43
CA VAL A 113 1.07 -8.97 6.26
C VAL A 113 0.48 -7.57 6.40
N GLN A 114 0.91 -6.82 7.42
CA GLN A 114 0.43 -5.45 7.66
C GLN A 114 0.82 -4.49 6.53
N LEU A 115 2.07 -4.56 6.06
CA LEU A 115 2.57 -3.78 4.93
C LEU A 115 1.77 -4.10 3.66
N HIS A 116 1.59 -5.38 3.33
CA HIS A 116 0.78 -5.82 2.19
C HIS A 116 -0.64 -5.26 2.26
N ASN A 117 -1.31 -5.41 3.41
CA ASN A 117 -2.68 -4.92 3.58
C ASN A 117 -2.77 -3.39 3.48
N ALA A 118 -1.78 -2.66 3.99
CA ALA A 118 -1.72 -1.21 3.87
C ALA A 118 -1.61 -0.77 2.41
N VAL A 119 -0.75 -1.43 1.62
CA VAL A 119 -0.60 -1.17 0.18
C VAL A 119 -1.87 -1.54 -0.59
N VAL A 120 -2.50 -2.68 -0.29
CA VAL A 120 -3.77 -3.09 -0.93
C VAL A 120 -4.89 -2.08 -0.64
N ALA A 121 -4.97 -1.55 0.58
CA ALA A 121 -6.00 -0.57 0.97
C ALA A 121 -5.89 0.75 0.20
N ARG A 122 -4.69 1.12 -0.28
CA ARG A 122 -4.47 2.30 -1.12
C ARG A 122 -4.89 2.11 -2.58
N SER A 123 -5.12 0.87 -3.00
CA SER A 123 -5.56 0.60 -4.36
C SER A 123 -7.02 0.98 -4.59
N LYS A 124 -7.33 1.53 -5.75
CA LYS A 124 -8.72 1.79 -6.22
C LYS A 124 -9.59 0.52 -6.22
N ARG A 125 -8.99 -0.66 -6.33
CA ARG A 125 -9.66 -1.96 -6.26
C ARG A 125 -9.01 -2.80 -5.16
N PRO A 126 -9.46 -2.70 -3.90
CA PRO A 126 -8.88 -3.44 -2.80
C PRO A 126 -9.35 -4.91 -2.84
N PHE A 127 -8.49 -5.81 -3.31
CA PHE A 127 -8.71 -7.26 -3.30
C PHE A 127 -7.39 -7.95 -2.93
N GLY A 128 -7.44 -9.19 -2.46
CA GLY A 128 -6.22 -9.92 -2.08
C GLY A 128 -5.60 -9.45 -0.75
N ALA A 129 -6.35 -8.71 0.07
CA ALA A 129 -5.96 -8.47 1.46
C ALA A 129 -6.03 -9.77 2.27
N ILE A 130 -5.21 -9.84 3.33
CA ILE A 130 -5.15 -10.96 4.26
C ILE A 130 -6.00 -10.58 5.48
N PRO A 131 -7.25 -11.06 5.62
CA PRO A 131 -8.15 -10.61 6.68
C PRO A 131 -7.85 -11.24 8.04
N VAL A 132 -7.19 -12.39 8.05
CA VAL A 132 -6.88 -13.16 9.26
C VAL A 132 -5.41 -13.55 9.23
N TRP A 133 -4.68 -13.16 10.27
CA TRP A 133 -3.28 -13.53 10.49
C TRP A 133 -3.02 -13.60 12.00
N HIS A 134 -1.90 -14.21 12.38
CA HIS A 134 -1.54 -14.37 13.78
C HIS A 134 -0.86 -13.11 14.31
N THR A 135 -1.41 -12.57 15.39
CA THR A 135 -0.82 -11.42 16.11
C THR A 135 0.16 -11.85 17.19
N ASP A 136 -0.07 -13.02 17.80
CA ASP A 136 0.85 -13.65 18.76
C ASP A 136 1.86 -14.54 18.02
N THR A 137 3.10 -14.07 17.98
CA THR A 137 4.23 -14.62 17.24
C THR A 137 5.19 -15.43 18.14
N ALA A 138 4.82 -15.69 19.40
CA ALA A 138 5.65 -16.49 20.30
C ALA A 138 5.78 -17.96 19.86
N LYS A 139 4.85 -18.44 19.02
CA LYS A 139 4.82 -19.82 18.54
C LYS A 139 5.34 -19.91 17.09
N PRO A 140 6.40 -20.70 16.82
CA PRO A 140 7.02 -20.77 15.49
C PRO A 140 6.05 -21.09 14.34
N TYR A 141 5.09 -21.99 14.54
CA TYR A 141 4.13 -22.34 13.48
C TYR A 141 3.22 -21.17 13.06
N ARG A 142 2.97 -20.20 13.95
CA ARG A 142 2.18 -19.00 13.64
C ARG A 142 2.95 -18.02 12.78
N CYS A 143 4.25 -17.85 13.06
CA CYS A 143 5.15 -17.10 12.18
C CYS A 143 5.21 -17.74 10.80
N ALA A 144 5.32 -19.07 10.76
CA ALA A 144 5.32 -19.81 9.50
C ALA A 144 4.01 -19.63 8.71
N GLU A 145 2.86 -19.66 9.38
CA GLU A 145 1.56 -19.40 8.73
C GLU A 145 1.45 -17.96 8.21
N ASN A 146 1.87 -16.96 8.98
CA ASN A 146 1.90 -15.57 8.53
C ASN A 146 2.75 -15.39 7.26
N LEU A 147 3.94 -16.00 7.21
CA LEU A 147 4.79 -15.96 6.02
C LEU A 147 4.11 -16.63 4.82
N ARG A 148 3.43 -17.77 5.01
CA ARG A 148 2.65 -18.41 3.93
C ARG A 148 1.49 -17.54 3.46
N PHE A 149 0.80 -16.85 4.36
CA PHE A 149 -0.27 -15.92 3.99
C PHE A 149 0.27 -14.78 3.15
N TRP A 150 1.39 -14.18 3.55
CA TRP A 150 2.05 -13.13 2.79
C TRP A 150 2.50 -13.61 1.41
N ILE A 151 3.21 -14.75 1.32
CA ILE A 151 3.64 -15.35 0.04
C ILE A 151 2.44 -15.58 -0.88
N LYS A 152 1.36 -16.17 -0.36
CA LYS A 152 0.18 -16.45 -1.18
C LYS A 152 -0.53 -15.17 -1.61
N ALA A 153 -0.57 -14.16 -0.75
CA ALA A 153 -1.17 -12.88 -1.08
C ALA A 153 -0.36 -12.15 -2.15
N ALA A 154 0.97 -12.27 -2.14
CA ALA A 154 1.83 -11.72 -3.18
C ALA A 154 1.54 -12.36 -4.54
N GLU A 155 1.40 -13.69 -4.60
CA GLU A 155 1.01 -14.40 -5.80
C GLU A 155 -0.37 -13.96 -6.30
N LEU A 156 -1.37 -13.91 -5.42
CA LEU A 156 -2.75 -13.61 -5.81
C LEU A 156 -2.98 -12.15 -6.23
N ARG A 157 -2.21 -11.22 -5.66
CA ARG A 157 -2.43 -9.79 -5.84
C ARG A 157 -1.47 -9.17 -6.85
N TRP A 158 -0.21 -9.57 -6.80
CA TRP A 158 0.87 -8.96 -7.55
C TRP A 158 1.41 -9.89 -8.65
N GLU A 159 0.91 -11.13 -8.73
CA GLU A 159 1.40 -12.16 -9.66
C GLU A 159 2.89 -12.48 -9.46
N VAL A 160 3.38 -12.26 -8.22
CA VAL A 160 4.77 -12.52 -7.83
C VAL A 160 4.88 -13.87 -7.15
N LEU A 161 5.70 -14.76 -7.71
CA LEU A 161 6.02 -16.05 -7.12
C LEU A 161 7.25 -15.91 -6.21
N LEU A 162 7.01 -15.88 -4.90
CA LEU A 162 8.07 -15.80 -3.89
C LEU A 162 8.55 -17.20 -3.51
N GLU A 163 9.82 -17.48 -3.74
CA GLU A 163 10.48 -18.74 -3.36
C GLU A 163 11.16 -18.60 -1.99
N VAL A 164 10.35 -18.61 -0.93
CA VAL A 164 10.84 -18.46 0.46
C VAL A 164 10.70 -19.77 1.22
N ASP A 165 11.80 -20.27 1.79
CA ASP A 165 11.76 -21.41 2.70
C ASP A 165 11.28 -20.97 4.10
N VAL A 166 9.97 -21.00 4.26
CA VAL A 166 9.29 -20.63 5.51
C VAL A 166 9.84 -21.37 6.72
N ARG A 167 10.17 -22.67 6.58
CA ARG A 167 10.68 -23.46 7.71
C ARG A 167 12.10 -23.03 8.06
N GLY A 168 12.96 -22.86 7.06
CA GLY A 168 14.33 -22.39 7.25
C GLY A 168 14.39 -21.01 7.90
N VAL A 169 13.57 -20.06 7.44
CA VAL A 169 13.49 -18.70 8.00
C VAL A 169 13.00 -18.70 9.45
N VAL A 170 11.96 -19.50 9.74
CA VAL A 170 11.41 -19.59 11.10
C VAL A 170 12.29 -20.41 12.03
N ALA A 171 13.16 -21.30 11.55
CA ALA A 171 14.16 -21.97 12.37
C ALA A 171 15.38 -21.06 12.62
N GLY A 172 15.79 -20.30 11.60
CA GLY A 172 16.89 -19.34 11.67
C GLY A 172 18.28 -19.97 11.51
N THR A 173 18.41 -21.08 10.77
CA THR A 173 19.60 -21.96 10.85
C THR A 173 20.55 -21.89 9.66
N GLU A 174 20.15 -21.35 8.51
CA GLU A 174 20.95 -21.43 7.28
C GLU A 174 20.97 -20.10 6.52
N GLU A 175 22.17 -19.65 6.13
CA GLU A 175 22.38 -18.41 5.36
C GLU A 175 21.55 -18.40 4.07
N GLU A 176 21.56 -19.50 3.31
CA GLU A 176 20.87 -19.57 2.01
C GLU A 176 19.37 -19.29 2.15
N LYS A 177 18.76 -19.72 3.25
CA LYS A 177 17.33 -19.52 3.54
C LYS A 177 17.04 -18.06 3.87
N TRP A 178 17.94 -17.41 4.59
CA TRP A 178 17.86 -15.97 4.86
C TRP A 178 18.09 -15.13 3.61
N ARG A 179 19.06 -15.49 2.76
CA ARG A 179 19.26 -14.84 1.46
C ARG A 179 18.04 -14.99 0.55
N GLY A 180 17.41 -16.16 0.55
CA GLY A 180 16.15 -16.39 -0.16
C GLY A 180 15.02 -15.52 0.37
N PHE A 181 14.93 -15.36 1.69
CA PHE A 181 13.96 -14.47 2.32
C PHE A 181 14.21 -13.00 2.02
N GLU A 182 15.47 -12.55 2.12
CA GLU A 182 15.90 -11.19 1.78
C GLU A 182 15.50 -10.83 0.34
N ARG A 183 15.76 -11.72 -0.63
CA ARG A 183 15.31 -11.57 -2.03
C ARG A 183 13.79 -11.60 -2.21
N GLY A 184 13.04 -12.16 -1.26
CA GLY A 184 11.59 -12.14 -1.30
C GLY A 184 11.00 -10.84 -0.74
N VAL A 185 11.75 -10.13 0.11
CA VAL A 185 11.32 -8.87 0.74
C VAL A 185 11.60 -7.66 -0.16
N TRP A 186 12.68 -7.70 -0.94
CA TRP A 186 13.11 -6.64 -1.86
C TRP A 186 12.93 -7.05 -3.33
#